data_AF-C7QGM2-F1
#
_entry.id   AF-C7QGM2-F1
#
_cell.length_a   1.000
_cell.length_b   1.000
_cell.length_c   1.000
_cell.angle_alpha   90.00
_cell.angle_beta   90.00
_cell.angle_gamma   90.00
#
_symmetry.space_group_name_H-M   'P 1'
#
loop_
_entity.id
_entity.type
_entity.pdbx_description
1 polymer ?
#
loop_
_entity_poly.entity_id
_entity_poly.type
_entity_poly.pdbx_seq_one_letter_code
_entity_poly.pdbx_strand_id
1 'polypeptide(L)'
;MFFCGFTEGKTRVRPGSDAAPVAATVSVMTKKLLAVTTATATLGVLAVLGCSAATASAKPAASEAAAASTAAHMTAFTTDDGPTEQVTLAGAVGDYGQAVSVNPDGSVNPEHDSQLELRLQHGTFRLDIAGIDKAFVAAMGSRFPTAPATCSGTISVTQRVAVVKGSGTGAYRGASGDFTLTITLDEVDKPTAGKPCDGSEAFLNQTIITAGPGNIRF
;
A
#
# COMPACT_ATOMS: atom_id res chain seq x y z
N MET A 1 10.07 8.94 22.29
CA MET A 1 10.55 9.91 21.30
C MET A 1 11.30 9.09 20.28
N PHE A 2 10.64 8.78 19.16
CA PHE A 2 10.36 7.38 18.80
C PHE A 2 10.16 7.31 17.27
N PHE A 3 11.32 7.36 16.61
CA PHE A 3 11.76 7.29 15.20
C PHE A 3 12.93 8.26 15.28
N CYS A 4 14.13 7.71 15.38
CA CYS A 4 15.29 8.43 15.88
C CYS A 4 15.45 9.83 15.28
N GLY A 5 15.24 10.85 16.12
CA GLY A 5 15.57 12.24 15.83
C GLY A 5 14.78 12.92 14.71
N PHE A 6 13.47 13.07 14.85
CA PHE A 6 12.68 14.00 14.02
C PHE A 6 11.99 15.07 14.86
N THR A 7 12.75 16.09 15.25
CA THR A 7 12.19 17.43 15.32
C THR A 7 12.28 18.00 13.91
N GLU A 8 11.12 18.20 13.27
CA GLU A 8 10.93 18.96 12.03
C GLU A 8 11.73 18.48 10.80
N GLY A 9 11.14 17.55 10.04
CA GLY A 9 11.26 17.57 8.57
C GLY A 9 12.55 17.07 7.91
N LYS A 10 13.38 16.21 8.51
CA LYS A 10 14.66 15.77 7.91
C LYS A 10 14.87 14.26 7.85
N THR A 11 14.33 13.63 6.80
CA THR A 11 14.44 12.18 6.52
C THR A 11 15.88 11.73 6.69
N ARG A 12 16.14 10.59 7.36
CA ARG A 12 17.51 10.03 7.38
C ARG A 12 17.82 9.62 5.93
N VAL A 13 18.78 10.31 5.33
CA VAL A 13 19.22 10.02 3.96
C VAL A 13 20.55 9.30 4.04
N ARG A 14 20.67 8.20 3.29
CA ARG A 14 21.93 7.50 3.09
C ARG A 14 23.03 8.50 2.70
N PRO A 15 24.16 8.58 3.43
CA PRO A 15 25.26 9.46 3.07
C PRO A 15 25.73 9.16 1.64
N GLY A 16 25.71 10.17 0.77
CA GLY A 16 26.13 10.05 -0.63
C GLY A 16 25.00 9.74 -1.64
N SER A 17 23.72 9.80 -1.24
CA SER A 17 22.59 9.76 -2.17
C SER A 17 22.36 11.09 -2.90
N ASP A 18 23.44 11.75 -3.33
CA ASP A 18 23.37 12.71 -4.44
C ASP A 18 23.20 11.87 -5.72
N ALA A 19 21.97 11.40 -5.94
CA ALA A 19 21.59 10.91 -7.25
C ALA A 19 21.77 12.08 -8.21
N ALA A 20 22.83 12.02 -9.02
CA ALA A 20 22.91 12.83 -10.23
C ALA A 20 21.55 12.73 -10.95
N PRO A 21 20.98 13.85 -11.42
CA PRO A 21 19.68 13.81 -12.07
C PRO A 21 19.78 12.85 -13.25
N VAL A 22 19.11 11.70 -13.14
CA VAL A 22 18.88 10.84 -14.31
C VAL A 22 17.94 11.66 -15.18
N ALA A 23 18.53 12.33 -16.17
CA ALA A 23 17.81 13.04 -17.20
C ALA A 23 16.89 12.02 -17.88
N ALA A 24 15.61 12.03 -17.48
CA ALA A 24 14.56 11.30 -18.15
C ALA A 24 14.45 11.88 -19.56
N THR A 25 15.17 11.26 -20.49
CA THR A 25 15.03 11.55 -21.92
C THR A 25 13.68 10.97 -22.32
N VAL A 26 12.63 11.78 -22.23
CA VAL A 26 11.31 11.46 -22.76
C VAL A 26 11.44 11.36 -24.27
N SER A 27 11.68 10.14 -24.76
CA SER A 27 11.55 9.83 -26.18
C SER A 27 10.07 9.86 -26.51
N VAL A 28 9.61 10.99 -27.05
CA VAL A 28 8.26 11.14 -27.62
C VAL A 28 8.21 10.26 -28.87
N MET A 29 7.82 9.00 -28.71
CA MET A 29 7.59 8.12 -29.84
C MET A 29 6.21 8.44 -30.43
N THR A 30 6.20 9.36 -31.39
CA THR A 30 5.05 9.67 -32.24
C THR A 30 4.68 8.44 -33.05
N LYS A 31 3.65 7.69 -32.63
CA LYS A 31 3.05 6.62 -33.44
C LYS A 31 1.68 7.04 -33.96
N LYS A 32 1.73 7.30 -35.26
CA LYS A 32 0.70 7.58 -36.26
C LYS A 32 -0.67 6.96 -35.94
N LEU A 33 -1.70 7.80 -35.99
CA LEU A 33 -3.08 7.40 -36.18
C LEU A 33 -3.20 6.54 -37.44
N LEU A 34 -3.74 5.33 -37.30
CA LEU A 34 -4.39 4.60 -38.38
C LEU A 34 -5.86 4.49 -38.01
N ALA A 35 -6.66 5.31 -38.68
CA ALA A 35 -8.11 5.19 -38.71
C ALA A 35 -8.48 3.88 -39.42
N VAL A 36 -9.27 3.05 -38.76
CA VAL A 36 -9.97 1.94 -39.41
C VAL A 36 -11.46 2.14 -39.18
N THR A 37 -12.12 2.57 -40.24
CA THR A 37 -13.57 2.59 -40.41
C THR A 37 -14.04 1.21 -40.84
N THR A 38 -14.93 0.59 -40.06
CA THR A 38 -15.91 -0.37 -40.59
C THR A 38 -17.18 -0.34 -39.75
N ALA A 39 -18.27 0.03 -40.43
CA ALA A 39 -19.64 0.00 -39.97
C ALA A 39 -20.24 -1.39 -40.21
N THR A 40 -21.05 -1.90 -39.28
CA THR A 40 -22.15 -2.83 -39.59
C THR A 40 -23.27 -2.65 -38.58
N ALA A 41 -24.41 -2.23 -39.09
CA ALA A 41 -25.69 -2.20 -38.42
C ALA A 41 -26.37 -3.57 -38.51
N THR A 42 -27.05 -4.00 -37.45
CA THR A 42 -28.21 -4.89 -37.56
C THR A 42 -29.22 -4.57 -36.47
N LEU A 43 -30.39 -4.13 -36.93
CA LEU A 43 -31.65 -4.07 -36.21
C LEU A 43 -32.12 -5.48 -35.83
N GLY A 44 -32.67 -5.62 -34.63
CA GLY A 44 -33.36 -6.82 -34.17
C GLY A 44 -34.44 -6.46 -33.16
N VAL A 45 -35.59 -6.03 -33.66
CA VAL A 45 -36.83 -5.85 -32.89
C VAL A 45 -37.55 -7.20 -32.85
N LEU A 46 -37.76 -7.75 -31.65
CA LEU A 46 -38.85 -8.69 -31.40
C LEU A 46 -39.63 -8.21 -30.17
N ALA A 47 -40.78 -7.60 -30.44
CA ALA A 47 -41.84 -7.39 -29.47
C ALA A 47 -42.65 -8.68 -29.36
N VAL A 48 -42.66 -9.30 -28.18
CA VAL A 48 -43.65 -10.33 -27.83
C VAL A 48 -44.59 -9.72 -26.79
N LEU A 49 -45.83 -9.50 -27.23
CA LEU A 49 -46.98 -9.20 -26.40
C LEU A 49 -47.42 -10.49 -25.69
N GLY A 50 -47.44 -10.50 -24.37
CA GLY A 50 -47.96 -11.59 -23.55
C GLY A 50 -48.80 -11.05 -22.39
N CYS A 51 -50.07 -11.46 -22.35
CA CYS A 51 -51.09 -11.06 -21.38
C CYS A 51 -50.79 -11.47 -19.93
N SER A 52 -51.12 -10.55 -19.03
CA SER A 52 -51.63 -10.66 -17.66
C SER A 52 -51.55 -12.01 -16.92
N ALA A 53 -50.76 -12.03 -15.85
CA ALA A 53 -51.11 -12.67 -14.59
C ALA A 53 -50.58 -11.80 -13.43
N ALA A 54 -51.49 -11.22 -12.64
CA ALA A 54 -51.16 -10.56 -11.38
C ALA A 54 -50.84 -11.63 -10.33
N THR A 55 -49.60 -12.11 -10.31
CA THR A 55 -49.04 -12.82 -9.16
C THR A 55 -48.42 -11.79 -8.24
N ALA A 56 -48.90 -11.74 -6.99
CA ALA A 56 -48.31 -10.94 -5.94
C ALA A 56 -46.80 -11.26 -5.83
N SER A 57 -45.96 -10.35 -6.30
CA SER A 57 -44.52 -10.37 -6.06
C SER A 57 -44.33 -10.21 -4.55
N ALA A 58 -44.22 -11.35 -3.85
CA ALA A 58 -43.44 -11.38 -2.63
C ALA A 58 -42.06 -10.84 -3.00
N LYS A 59 -41.76 -9.62 -2.54
CA LYS A 59 -40.43 -9.03 -2.62
C LYS A 59 -39.46 -10.10 -2.15
N PRO A 60 -38.54 -10.59 -2.99
CA PRO A 60 -37.48 -11.43 -2.50
C PRO A 60 -36.82 -10.62 -1.39
N ALA A 61 -36.86 -11.11 -0.16
CA ALA A 61 -35.91 -10.65 0.83
C ALA A 61 -34.57 -10.91 0.17
N ALA A 62 -33.91 -9.84 -0.27
CA ALA A 62 -32.54 -9.92 -0.69
C ALA A 62 -31.80 -10.44 0.54
N SER A 63 -31.57 -11.75 0.55
CA SER A 63 -30.46 -12.30 1.28
C SER A 63 -29.28 -11.54 0.69
N GLU A 64 -28.75 -10.58 1.46
CA GLU A 64 -27.41 -10.07 1.25
C GLU A 64 -26.56 -11.33 1.18
N ALA A 65 -26.26 -11.77 -0.04
CA ALA A 65 -25.29 -12.81 -0.25
C ALA A 65 -24.04 -12.24 0.38
N ALA A 66 -23.64 -12.77 1.54
CA ALA A 66 -22.46 -12.32 2.23
C ALA A 66 -21.35 -12.26 1.18
N ALA A 67 -20.91 -11.04 0.83
CA ALA A 67 -19.94 -10.85 -0.23
C ALA A 67 -18.77 -11.79 0.04
N ALA A 68 -18.54 -12.72 -0.89
CA ALA A 68 -17.54 -13.76 -0.70
C ALA A 68 -16.20 -13.06 -0.46
N SER A 69 -15.62 -13.26 0.73
CA SER A 69 -14.28 -12.74 1.01
C SER A 69 -13.29 -13.47 0.11
N THR A 70 -12.49 -12.70 -0.62
CA THR A 70 -11.41 -13.24 -1.42
C THR A 70 -10.12 -13.12 -0.64
N ALA A 71 -9.40 -14.24 -0.51
CA ALA A 71 -8.08 -14.25 0.10
C ALA A 71 -7.11 -13.39 -0.73
N ALA A 72 -6.27 -12.64 -0.04
CA ALA A 72 -5.24 -11.80 -0.63
C ALA A 72 -3.92 -11.93 0.16
N HIS A 73 -2.81 -11.58 -0.48
CA HIS A 73 -1.52 -11.46 0.16
C HIS A 73 -0.83 -10.19 -0.34
N MET A 74 -0.40 -9.35 0.59
CA MET A 74 0.32 -8.12 0.29
C MET A 74 1.81 -8.29 0.54
N THR A 75 2.63 -7.66 -0.29
CA THR A 75 4.05 -7.45 -0.04
C THR A 75 4.41 -6.05 -0.51
N ALA A 76 4.91 -5.24 0.40
CA ALA A 76 5.43 -3.90 0.12
C ALA A 76 6.90 -3.81 0.56
N PHE A 77 7.70 -3.04 -0.18
CA PHE A 77 9.16 -2.96 -0.02
C PHE A 77 9.68 -1.55 -0.23
N THR A 78 10.59 -1.12 0.65
CA THR A 78 11.42 0.08 0.47
C THR A 78 12.82 -0.12 1.07
N THR A 79 13.76 0.74 0.68
CA THR A 79 15.14 0.80 1.18
C THR A 79 15.47 2.12 1.86
N ASP A 80 14.45 2.94 2.13
CA ASP A 80 14.57 4.23 2.78
C ASP A 80 13.39 4.51 3.71
N ASP A 81 13.51 5.57 4.51
CA ASP A 81 12.47 6.04 5.44
C ASP A 81 11.37 6.87 4.75
N GLY A 82 11.41 6.98 3.42
CA GLY A 82 10.49 7.78 2.64
C GLY A 82 9.05 7.25 2.69
N PRO A 83 8.06 8.06 2.28
CA PRO A 83 6.65 7.73 2.39
C PRO A 83 6.17 6.73 1.33
N THR A 84 7.05 6.17 0.50
CA THR A 84 6.67 5.40 -0.69
C THR A 84 7.35 4.04 -0.72
N GLU A 85 6.57 3.00 -1.00
CA GLU A 85 7.02 1.62 -1.11
C GLU A 85 6.52 1.03 -2.44
N GLN A 86 7.25 0.06 -3.01
CA GLN A 86 6.72 -0.76 -4.11
C GLN A 86 5.82 -1.84 -3.52
N VAL A 87 4.64 -2.06 -4.09
CA VAL A 87 3.67 -3.04 -3.56
C VAL A 87 3.19 -4.02 -4.62
N THR A 88 3.04 -5.28 -4.21
CA THR A 88 2.34 -6.33 -4.93
C THR A 88 1.20 -6.86 -4.07
N LEU A 89 0.02 -7.02 -4.67
CA LEU A 89 -1.16 -7.59 -4.05
C LEU A 89 -1.60 -8.82 -4.84
N ALA A 90 -1.29 -10.01 -4.34
CA ALA A 90 -1.75 -11.26 -4.93
C ALA A 90 -3.14 -11.66 -4.39
N GLY A 91 -3.98 -12.29 -5.21
CA GLY A 91 -5.36 -12.60 -4.85
C GLY A 91 -6.30 -11.38 -4.92
N ALA A 92 -7.56 -11.54 -4.52
CA ALA A 92 -8.63 -10.59 -4.81
C ALA A 92 -8.72 -10.22 -6.31
N VAL A 93 -8.09 -9.12 -6.72
CA VAL A 93 -7.97 -8.69 -8.13
C VAL A 93 -6.64 -9.16 -8.76
N GLY A 94 -5.57 -9.28 -7.96
CA GLY A 94 -4.21 -9.51 -8.44
C GLY A 94 -3.62 -8.26 -9.11
N ASP A 95 -2.79 -7.50 -8.39
CA ASP A 95 -2.35 -6.18 -8.83
C ASP A 95 -1.00 -5.78 -8.24
N TYR A 96 -0.44 -4.65 -8.70
CA TYR A 96 0.83 -4.10 -8.24
C TYR A 96 0.90 -2.59 -8.48
N GLY A 97 1.82 -1.91 -7.79
CA GLY A 97 2.02 -0.48 -7.93
C GLY A 97 2.83 0.09 -6.79
N GLN A 98 2.39 1.23 -6.24
CA GLN A 98 3.03 1.89 -5.11
C GLN A 98 2.12 1.89 -3.89
N ALA A 99 2.68 1.74 -2.70
CA ALA A 99 2.04 2.11 -1.46
C ALA A 99 2.59 3.48 -1.02
N VAL A 100 1.71 4.39 -0.61
CA VAL A 100 2.10 5.74 -0.16
C VAL A 100 1.48 6.03 1.18
N SER A 101 2.30 6.39 2.17
CA SER A 101 1.80 6.85 3.46
C SER A 101 1.10 8.20 3.29
N VAL A 102 -0.14 8.28 3.75
CA VAL A 102 -1.02 9.45 3.59
C VAL A 102 -1.82 9.74 4.85
N ASN A 103 -2.22 11.01 4.98
CA ASN A 103 -3.26 11.45 5.89
C ASN A 103 -4.66 11.07 5.36
N PRO A 104 -5.73 11.18 6.18
CA PRO A 104 -7.09 10.90 5.75
C PRO A 104 -7.55 11.73 4.55
N ASP A 105 -7.02 12.94 4.36
CA ASP A 105 -7.31 13.79 3.20
C ASP A 105 -6.56 13.38 1.91
N GLY A 106 -5.64 12.41 2.00
CA GLY A 106 -4.81 11.94 0.88
C GLY A 106 -3.51 12.70 0.69
N SER A 107 -3.20 13.71 1.51
CA SER A 107 -1.88 14.32 1.53
C SER A 107 -0.83 13.34 2.03
N VAL A 108 0.41 13.45 1.54
CA VAL A 108 1.52 12.57 1.95
C VAL A 108 1.79 12.73 3.44
N ASN A 109 1.97 11.61 4.14
CA ASN A 109 2.30 11.55 5.56
C ASN A 109 3.70 10.93 5.77
N PRO A 110 4.76 11.73 5.91
CA PRO A 110 6.11 11.22 6.17
C PRO A 110 6.28 10.52 7.52
N GLU A 111 5.36 10.73 8.47
CA GLU A 111 5.45 10.17 9.82
C GLU A 111 4.87 8.76 9.92
N HIS A 112 4.19 8.26 8.86
CA HIS A 112 3.62 6.91 8.78
C HIS A 112 2.57 6.55 9.85
N ASP A 113 2.13 7.53 10.63
CA ASP A 113 1.24 7.36 11.79
C ASP A 113 -0.27 7.35 11.46
N SER A 114 -0.63 7.19 10.18
CA SER A 114 -2.01 7.30 9.70
C SER A 114 -2.42 6.17 8.74
N GLN A 115 -2.48 6.43 7.43
CA GLN A 115 -2.99 5.48 6.45
C GLN A 115 -1.94 5.15 5.39
N LEU A 116 -2.02 3.96 4.80
CA LEU A 116 -1.22 3.56 3.64
C LEU A 116 -2.15 3.42 2.43
N GLU A 117 -2.00 4.30 1.45
CA GLU A 117 -2.73 4.25 0.19
C GLU A 117 -2.04 3.31 -0.79
N LEU A 118 -2.69 2.21 -1.14
CA LEU A 118 -2.24 1.33 -2.20
C LEU A 118 -2.72 1.91 -3.54
N ARG A 119 -1.78 2.41 -4.34
CA ARG A 119 -1.96 2.91 -5.70
C ARG A 119 -1.60 1.82 -6.70
N LEU A 120 -2.61 1.04 -7.08
CA LEU A 120 -2.46 -0.16 -7.90
C LEU A 120 -2.92 0.12 -9.34
N GLN A 121 -2.60 -0.75 -10.30
CA GLN A 121 -2.94 -0.51 -11.71
C GLN A 121 -4.45 -0.44 -11.96
N HIS A 122 -5.24 -1.21 -11.21
CA HIS A 122 -6.68 -1.30 -11.41
C HIS A 122 -7.50 -0.46 -10.42
N GLY A 123 -6.86 0.32 -9.55
CA GLY A 123 -7.54 1.22 -8.62
C GLY A 123 -6.74 1.47 -7.35
N THR A 124 -7.39 2.06 -6.36
CA THR A 124 -6.77 2.39 -5.08
C THR A 124 -7.63 1.96 -3.93
N PHE A 125 -7.02 1.73 -2.77
CA PHE A 125 -7.70 1.69 -1.47
C PHE A 125 -6.67 1.97 -0.37
N ARG A 126 -7.15 2.26 0.84
CA ARG A 126 -6.28 2.61 1.97
C ARG A 126 -6.34 1.57 3.07
N LEU A 127 -5.23 1.43 3.77
CA LEU A 127 -5.06 0.63 4.97
C LEU A 127 -4.84 1.55 6.18
N ASP A 128 -5.42 1.22 7.33
CA ASP A 128 -5.20 1.94 8.59
C ASP A 128 -3.95 1.40 9.30
N ILE A 129 -2.81 2.09 9.16
CA ILE A 129 -1.50 1.61 9.62
C ILE A 129 -1.04 2.23 10.94
N ALA A 130 -1.78 3.19 11.51
CA ALA A 130 -1.39 3.89 12.75
C ALA A 130 -1.04 2.91 13.89
N GLY A 131 -1.77 1.79 13.99
CA GLY A 131 -1.53 0.77 15.00
C GLY A 131 -0.23 -0.02 14.81
N ILE A 132 0.11 -0.39 13.56
CA ILE A 132 1.34 -1.14 13.27
C ILE A 132 2.57 -0.25 13.33
N ASP A 133 2.44 1.01 12.90
CA ASP A 133 3.48 2.03 13.05
C ASP A 133 3.87 2.22 14.51
N LYS A 134 2.89 2.53 15.39
CA LYS A 134 3.13 2.68 16.82
C LYS A 134 3.83 1.48 17.45
N ALA A 135 3.48 0.27 17.02
CA ALA A 135 4.12 -0.96 17.49
C ALA A 135 5.56 -1.08 17.00
N PHE A 136 5.80 -0.76 15.72
CA PHE A 136 7.13 -0.77 15.10
C PHE A 136 8.06 0.24 15.78
N VAL A 137 7.59 1.47 15.94
CA VAL A 137 8.25 2.55 16.66
C VAL A 137 8.67 2.15 18.07
N ALA A 138 7.76 1.54 18.83
CA ALA A 138 8.07 1.08 20.18
C ALA A 138 9.13 -0.03 20.17
N ALA A 139 9.11 -0.92 19.18
CA ALA A 139 10.12 -1.97 19.00
C ALA A 139 11.48 -1.37 18.63
N MET A 140 11.53 -0.38 17.73
CA MET A 140 12.76 0.34 17.37
C MET A 140 13.46 0.90 18.61
N GLY A 141 12.79 1.75 19.38
CA GLY A 141 13.44 2.42 20.51
C GLY A 141 13.71 1.53 21.73
N SER A 142 13.29 0.25 21.72
CA SER A 142 13.57 -0.68 22.83
C SER A 142 14.46 -1.87 22.44
N ARG A 143 14.63 -2.15 21.15
CA ARG A 143 15.32 -3.37 20.68
C ARG A 143 16.37 -3.09 19.62
N PHE A 144 16.36 -1.94 18.96
CA PHE A 144 17.34 -1.59 17.93
C PHE A 144 18.47 -0.72 18.52
N PRO A 145 19.74 -0.97 18.17
CA PRO A 145 20.25 -2.08 17.36
C PRO A 145 20.30 -3.39 18.15
N THR A 146 19.96 -4.52 17.52
CA THR A 146 20.09 -5.84 18.16
C THR A 146 21.54 -6.34 18.21
N ALA A 147 22.42 -5.78 17.37
CA ALA A 147 23.86 -6.02 17.35
C ALA A 147 24.63 -4.69 17.49
N PRO A 148 24.82 -4.17 18.72
CA PRO A 148 25.46 -2.88 18.95
C PRO A 148 26.95 -2.85 18.56
N ALA A 149 27.62 -4.01 18.47
CA ALA A 149 29.02 -4.06 18.02
C ALA A 149 29.21 -3.70 16.54
N THR A 150 28.16 -3.88 15.72
CA THR A 150 28.15 -3.61 14.28
C THR A 150 27.20 -2.50 13.89
N CYS A 151 26.61 -1.81 14.88
CA CYS A 151 25.51 -0.86 14.70
C CYS A 151 24.40 -1.40 13.78
N SER A 152 24.02 -2.67 13.90
CA SER A 152 23.04 -3.28 13.01
C SER A 152 21.95 -4.01 13.77
N GLY A 153 20.83 -4.28 13.12
CA GLY A 153 19.80 -5.10 13.72
C GLY A 153 18.62 -5.41 12.82
N THR A 154 17.73 -6.22 13.39
CA THR A 154 16.47 -6.63 12.77
C THR A 154 15.34 -6.35 13.74
N ILE A 155 14.30 -5.68 13.26
CA ILE A 155 13.06 -5.43 14.00
C ILE A 155 11.91 -6.04 13.21
N SER A 156 11.01 -6.72 13.90
CA SER A 156 9.81 -7.28 13.28
C SER A 156 8.61 -7.12 14.21
N VAL A 157 7.49 -6.64 13.66
CA VAL A 157 6.22 -6.51 14.37
C VAL A 157 5.07 -6.95 13.48
N THR A 158 4.08 -7.62 14.06
CA THR A 158 2.88 -8.08 13.35
C THR A 158 1.64 -7.43 13.96
N GLN A 159 0.74 -6.92 13.13
CA GLN A 159 -0.55 -6.38 13.54
C GLN A 159 -1.63 -6.67 12.51
N ARG A 160 -2.88 -6.60 12.97
CA ARG A 160 -4.04 -6.57 12.08
C ARG A 160 -4.29 -5.14 11.61
N VAL A 161 -4.44 -4.96 10.30
CA VAL A 161 -4.55 -3.67 9.62
C VAL A 161 -5.82 -3.69 8.78
N ALA A 162 -6.73 -2.76 9.04
CA ALA A 162 -8.04 -2.72 8.40
C ALA A 162 -8.01 -1.95 7.07
N VAL A 163 -8.83 -2.35 6.12
CA VAL A 163 -9.14 -1.54 4.94
C VAL A 163 -10.03 -0.37 5.36
N VAL A 164 -9.62 0.85 5.02
CA VAL A 164 -10.37 2.07 5.33
C VAL A 164 -11.65 2.10 4.51
N LYS A 165 -12.79 2.10 5.20
CA LYS A 165 -14.11 2.04 4.56
C LYS A 165 -14.30 3.17 3.54
N GLY A 166 -14.70 2.80 2.33
CA GLY A 166 -15.02 3.77 1.27
C GLY A 166 -13.81 4.40 0.58
N SER A 167 -12.58 3.99 0.93
CA SER A 167 -11.36 4.47 0.26
C SER A 167 -11.15 3.87 -1.14
N GLY A 168 -11.88 2.81 -1.46
CA GLY A 168 -11.75 2.03 -2.69
C GLY A 168 -12.16 2.78 -3.97
N THR A 169 -11.33 2.71 -5.01
CA THR A 169 -11.59 3.20 -6.36
C THR A 169 -11.35 2.12 -7.42
N GLY A 170 -11.81 2.33 -8.66
CA GLY A 170 -11.61 1.37 -9.76
C GLY A 170 -12.16 -0.03 -9.43
N ALA A 171 -11.36 -1.07 -9.68
CA ALA A 171 -11.64 -2.46 -9.32
C ALA A 171 -11.73 -2.71 -7.81
N TYR A 172 -11.26 -1.76 -6.99
CA TYR A 172 -11.32 -1.82 -5.53
C TYR A 172 -12.48 -1.02 -4.94
N ARG A 173 -13.40 -0.50 -5.75
CA ARG A 173 -14.59 0.20 -5.24
C ARG A 173 -15.40 -0.73 -4.32
N GLY A 174 -15.73 -0.25 -3.12
CA GLY A 174 -16.45 -1.05 -2.12
C GLY A 174 -15.55 -1.94 -1.27
N ALA A 175 -14.24 -1.98 -1.53
CA ALA A 175 -13.30 -2.80 -0.79
C ALA A 175 -13.43 -2.60 0.74
N SER A 176 -13.50 -3.72 1.44
CA SER A 176 -13.49 -3.82 2.89
C SER A 176 -12.79 -5.10 3.33
N GLY A 177 -12.42 -5.17 4.61
CA GLY A 177 -11.73 -6.32 5.18
C GLY A 177 -10.46 -5.88 5.90
N ASP A 178 -9.49 -6.77 5.96
CA ASP A 178 -8.28 -6.58 6.75
C ASP A 178 -7.14 -7.51 6.32
N PHE A 179 -5.94 -7.14 6.74
CA PHE A 179 -4.72 -7.91 6.59
C PHE A 179 -4.09 -8.15 7.95
N THR A 180 -3.41 -9.28 8.12
CA THR A 180 -2.45 -9.48 9.21
C THR A 180 -1.07 -9.22 8.64
N LEU A 181 -0.54 -8.02 8.84
CA LEU A 181 0.71 -7.56 8.25
C LEU A 181 1.85 -7.67 9.23
N THR A 182 3.03 -8.03 8.73
CA THR A 182 4.29 -7.99 9.45
C THR A 182 5.20 -6.97 8.77
N ILE A 183 5.65 -5.96 9.52
CA ILE A 183 6.74 -5.07 9.12
C ILE A 183 8.03 -5.68 9.63
N THR A 184 9.01 -5.87 8.75
CA THR A 184 10.37 -6.27 9.10
C THR A 184 11.36 -5.25 8.57
N LEU A 185 12.23 -4.76 9.45
CA LEU A 185 13.35 -3.89 9.15
C LEU A 185 14.64 -4.67 9.35
N ASP A 186 15.54 -4.59 8.37
CA ASP A 186 16.96 -4.87 8.52
C ASP A 186 17.75 -3.58 8.25
N GLU A 187 18.55 -3.13 9.21
CA GLU A 187 19.26 -1.84 9.13
C GLU A 187 20.71 -1.98 9.63
N VAL A 188 21.61 -1.26 8.97
CA VAL A 188 23.00 -1.08 9.38
C VAL A 188 23.26 0.42 9.46
N ASP A 189 23.50 0.90 10.68
CA ASP A 189 23.85 2.29 10.96
C ASP A 189 25.32 2.59 10.74
N LYS A 190 25.60 3.86 10.42
CA LYS A 190 26.95 4.39 10.37
C LYS A 190 27.51 4.47 11.80
N PRO A 191 28.61 3.76 12.12
CA PRO A 191 29.25 3.93 13.41
C PRO A 191 29.84 5.33 13.55
N THR A 192 29.56 5.98 14.67
CA THR A 192 30.16 7.28 15.03
C THR A 192 31.16 7.08 16.15
N ALA A 193 32.42 7.48 15.90
CA ALA A 193 33.52 7.28 16.84
C ALA A 193 33.21 7.91 18.21
N GLY A 194 33.38 7.11 19.27
CA GLY A 194 33.14 7.55 20.65
C GLY A 194 31.67 7.62 21.06
N LYS A 195 30.73 7.20 20.20
CA LYS A 195 29.30 7.09 20.53
C LYS A 195 28.83 5.63 20.53
N PRO A 196 27.92 5.25 21.45
CA PRO A 196 27.24 3.96 21.37
C PRO A 196 26.34 3.92 20.13
N CYS A 197 26.20 2.75 19.51
CA CYS A 197 25.15 2.54 18.52
C CYS A 197 23.81 2.42 19.29
N ASP A 198 22.99 3.46 19.23
CA ASP A 198 21.68 3.54 19.87
C ASP A 198 20.53 3.63 18.85
N GLY A 199 20.84 3.42 17.57
CA GLY A 199 19.88 3.48 16.48
C GLY A 199 19.61 4.90 15.98
N SER A 200 20.32 5.91 16.49
CA SER A 200 20.05 7.33 16.18
C SER A 200 20.88 7.91 15.05
N GLU A 201 21.87 7.17 14.57
CA GLU A 201 22.78 7.63 13.54
C GLU A 201 22.16 7.42 12.14
N ALA A 202 22.84 7.92 11.10
CA ALA A 202 22.38 7.72 9.72
C ALA A 202 22.61 6.26 9.29
N PHE A 203 21.63 5.65 8.62
CA PHE A 203 21.80 4.31 8.06
C PHE A 203 22.75 4.31 6.85
N LEU A 204 23.56 3.24 6.76
CA LEU A 204 24.37 2.90 5.60
C LEU A 204 23.56 2.09 4.58
N ASN A 205 22.70 1.20 5.08
CA ASN A 205 21.81 0.37 4.30
C ASN A 205 20.57 -0.01 5.12
N GLN A 206 19.43 -0.11 4.45
CA GLN A 206 18.14 -0.38 5.06
C GLN A 206 17.28 -1.22 4.12
N THR A 207 16.47 -2.09 4.69
CA THR A 207 15.42 -2.81 3.99
C THR A 207 14.21 -2.90 4.90
N ILE A 208 13.07 -2.41 4.41
CA ILE A 208 11.77 -2.54 5.07
C ILE A 208 10.88 -3.38 4.18
N ILE A 209 10.30 -4.44 4.74
CA ILE A 209 9.31 -5.28 4.08
C ILE A 209 8.06 -5.33 4.94
N THR A 210 6.93 -4.95 4.34
CA THR A 210 5.60 -5.10 4.94
C THR A 210 4.84 -6.17 4.19
N ALA A 211 4.59 -7.32 4.81
CA ALA A 211 3.95 -8.44 4.13
C ALA A 211 2.97 -9.22 5.01
N GLY A 212 1.96 -9.82 4.36
CA GLY A 212 1.09 -10.76 5.05
C GLY A 212 -0.25 -11.03 4.34
N PRO A 213 -0.99 -12.03 4.83
CA PRO A 213 -2.28 -12.42 4.27
C PRO A 213 -3.38 -11.44 4.69
N GLY A 214 -4.45 -11.41 3.90
CA GLY A 214 -5.68 -10.68 4.20
C GLY A 214 -6.90 -11.24 3.50
N ASN A 215 -8.04 -10.64 3.78
CA ASN A 215 -9.31 -10.96 3.15
C ASN A 215 -9.95 -9.66 2.66
N ILE A 216 -10.29 -9.58 1.37
CA ILE A 216 -10.97 -8.43 0.77
C ILE A 216 -12.38 -8.83 0.34
N ARG A 217 -13.35 -7.96 0.60
CA ARG A 217 -14.75 -8.06 0.16
C ARG A 217 -15.11 -6.81 -0.66
N PHE A 218 -16.00 -6.97 -1.64
CA PHE A 218 -16.51 -5.91 -2.52
C PHE A 218 -18.02 -5.79 -2.41
#